data_AF-A0A9W6JY11-F1
#
_entry.id   AF-A0A9W6JY11-F1
#
_cell.length_a   1.000
_cell.length_b   1.000
_cell.length_c   1.000
_cell.angle_alpha   90.00
_cell.angle_beta   90.00
_cell.angle_gamma   90.00
#
_symmetry.space_group_name_H-M   'P 1'
#
loop_
_entity.id
_entity.type
_entity.pdbx_description
1 polymer ?
#
loop_
_entity_poly.entity_id
_entity_poly.type
_entity_poly.pdbx_seq_one_letter_code
_entity_poly.pdbx_strand_id
1 'polypeptide(L)'
;MTTMPNSVFDPSLDLELRREVDVPPQLVWRAWTEPELLKQWFTPAPWKTTECELDLRPGGKFRTVMQGPEGEEHDSTGCVLFVIPQKLLVFTDALGPGYRPNASAFMSASVEITPTATGTLYVARALHKDAEAKQQHEEMGFHQGWATALDQLVALVKRL
;
A
#
# COMPACT_ATOMS: atom_id res chain seq x y z
N MET A 1 17.63 -16.47 6.13
CA MET A 1 17.52 -15.14 5.48
C MET A 1 16.36 -15.22 4.52
N THR A 2 15.33 -14.40 4.71
CA THR A 2 14.19 -14.34 3.79
C THR A 2 14.61 -13.57 2.54
N THR A 3 14.58 -14.22 1.38
CA THR A 3 14.91 -13.60 0.08
C THR A 3 13.67 -12.94 -0.53
N MET A 4 13.87 -11.89 -1.32
CA MET A 4 12.78 -11.28 -2.08
C MET A 4 12.11 -12.35 -2.96
N PRO A 5 10.78 -12.44 -2.97
CA PRO A 5 10.08 -13.31 -3.91
C PRO A 5 10.33 -12.81 -5.33
N ASN A 6 10.41 -13.74 -6.29
CA ASN A 6 10.48 -13.39 -7.70
C ASN A 6 9.10 -12.86 -8.14
N SER A 7 8.94 -11.54 -8.18
CA SER A 7 7.74 -10.89 -8.70
C SER A 7 7.94 -10.57 -10.18
N VAL A 8 7.03 -11.03 -11.03
CA VAL A 8 7.00 -10.71 -12.46
C VAL A 8 5.84 -9.74 -12.66
N PHE A 9 6.17 -8.51 -13.06
CA PHE A 9 5.16 -7.52 -13.43
C PHE A 9 4.45 -7.95 -14.73
N ASP A 10 3.13 -8.03 -14.70
CA ASP A 10 2.29 -8.30 -15.85
C ASP A 10 1.54 -7.02 -16.26
N PRO A 11 1.92 -6.34 -17.37
CA PRO A 11 1.27 -5.09 -17.77
C PRO A 11 -0.21 -5.26 -18.15
N SER A 12 -0.70 -6.48 -18.36
CA SER A 12 -2.11 -6.76 -18.63
C SER A 12 -2.96 -6.84 -17.36
N LEU A 13 -2.35 -7.09 -16.20
CA LEU A 13 -3.03 -7.31 -14.91
C LEU A 13 -2.58 -6.35 -13.80
N ASP A 14 -1.45 -5.70 -13.95
CA ASP A 14 -0.81 -4.94 -12.88
C ASP A 14 -0.75 -3.44 -13.19
N LEU A 15 -0.81 -2.65 -12.13
CA LEU A 15 -0.50 -1.22 -12.14
C LEU A 15 0.72 -0.96 -11.25
N GLU A 16 1.61 -0.05 -11.66
CA GLU A 16 2.84 0.28 -10.92
C GLU A 16 2.99 1.80 -10.75
N LEU A 17 3.31 2.23 -9.53
CA LEU A 17 3.94 3.51 -9.27
C LEU A 17 5.40 3.28 -8.88
N ARG A 18 6.32 3.83 -9.66
CA ARG A 18 7.76 3.80 -9.39
C ARG A 18 8.32 5.21 -9.32
N ARG A 19 8.94 5.57 -8.19
CA ARG A 19 9.49 6.92 -8.00
C ARG A 19 10.68 6.93 -7.04
N GLU A 20 11.71 7.71 -7.38
CA GLU A 20 12.75 8.07 -6.42
C GLU A 20 12.27 9.21 -5.53
N VAL A 21 12.48 9.08 -4.22
CA VAL A 21 12.10 10.08 -3.22
C VAL A 21 13.30 10.39 -2.32
N ASP A 22 13.50 11.68 -2.07
CA ASP A 22 14.57 12.25 -1.25
C ASP A 22 14.21 12.16 0.25
N VAL A 23 14.05 10.93 0.74
CA VAL A 23 13.80 10.59 2.15
C VAL A 23 14.46 9.24 2.50
N PRO A 24 14.93 9.04 3.75
CA PRO A 24 15.52 7.78 4.18
C PRO A 24 14.53 6.60 4.13
N PRO A 25 14.97 5.40 3.70
CA PRO A 25 14.11 4.22 3.56
C PRO A 25 13.50 3.76 4.90
N GLN A 26 14.20 4.01 6.01
CA GLN A 26 13.70 3.73 7.35
C GLN A 26 12.43 4.54 7.67
N LEU A 27 12.36 5.79 7.22
CA LEU A 27 11.18 6.62 7.47
C LEU A 27 10.00 6.22 6.60
N VAL A 28 10.26 5.84 5.33
CA VAL A 28 9.23 5.27 4.45
C VAL A 28 8.66 3.99 5.06
N TRP A 29 9.52 3.12 5.61
CA TRP A 29 9.09 1.92 6.31
C TRP A 29 8.21 2.23 7.51
N ARG A 30 8.66 3.14 8.39
CA ARG A 30 7.87 3.58 9.56
C ARG A 30 6.49 4.09 9.15
N ALA A 31 6.41 4.91 8.11
CA ALA A 31 5.14 5.45 7.61
C ALA A 31 4.15 4.36 7.16
N TRP A 32 4.64 3.22 6.65
CA TRP A 32 3.84 2.06 6.27
C TRP A 32 3.49 1.14 7.45
N THR A 33 4.32 1.09 8.50
CA THR A 33 4.20 0.06 9.54
C THR A 33 3.72 0.57 10.89
N GLU A 34 3.69 1.88 11.10
CA GLU A 34 3.15 2.50 12.31
C GLU A 34 1.73 3.00 12.00
N PRO A 35 0.65 2.41 12.57
CA PRO A 35 -0.73 2.80 12.26
C PRO A 35 -1.02 4.30 12.43
N GLU A 36 -0.43 4.92 13.45
CA GLU A 36 -0.57 6.36 13.70
C GLU A 36 0.06 7.24 12.61
N LEU A 37 1.11 6.76 11.94
CA LEU A 37 1.67 7.45 10.78
C LEU A 37 0.85 7.14 9.52
N LEU A 38 0.48 5.88 9.30
CA LEU A 38 -0.27 5.44 8.12
C LEU A 38 -1.55 6.24 7.93
N LYS A 39 -2.30 6.47 9.02
CA LYS A 39 -3.55 7.25 9.00
C LYS A 39 -3.41 8.66 8.40
N GLN A 40 -2.21 9.24 8.44
CA GLN A 40 -1.95 10.62 8.04
C GLN A 40 -1.67 10.79 6.54
N TRP A 41 -1.43 9.72 5.79
CA TRP A 41 -1.01 9.84 4.39
C TRP A 41 -1.59 8.80 3.42
N PHE A 42 -2.02 7.63 3.91
CA PHE A 42 -2.31 6.47 3.05
C PHE A 42 -3.45 6.72 2.06
N THR A 43 -4.51 7.39 2.51
CA THR A 43 -5.62 7.79 1.65
C THR A 43 -5.36 9.17 1.04
N PRO A 44 -5.44 9.33 -0.29
CA PRO A 44 -5.25 10.62 -0.93
C PRO A 44 -6.37 11.61 -0.60
N ALA A 45 -6.02 12.85 -0.27
CA ALA A 45 -6.98 13.93 -0.07
C ALA A 45 -7.89 14.12 -1.30
N PRO A 46 -9.19 14.46 -1.12
CA PRO A 46 -9.83 14.91 0.12
C PRO A 46 -10.30 13.77 1.04
N TRP A 47 -10.16 12.51 0.64
CA TRP A 47 -10.43 11.39 1.52
C TRP A 47 -9.34 11.26 2.59
N LYS A 48 -9.65 10.57 3.69
CA LYS A 48 -8.70 10.36 4.79
C LYS A 48 -8.83 8.96 5.36
N THR A 49 -7.75 8.43 5.92
CA THR A 49 -7.80 7.22 6.74
C THR A 49 -8.14 7.60 8.18
N THR A 50 -9.27 7.14 8.71
CA THR A 50 -9.72 7.46 10.09
C THR A 50 -9.27 6.41 11.10
N GLU A 51 -9.22 5.14 10.69
CA GLU A 51 -8.77 4.01 11.52
C GLU A 51 -7.74 3.18 10.77
N CYS A 52 -6.78 2.63 11.50
CA CYS A 52 -5.82 1.66 10.98
C CYS A 52 -5.48 0.64 12.07
N GLU A 53 -5.61 -0.64 11.73
CA GLU A 53 -5.09 -1.76 12.52
C GLU A 53 -4.12 -2.55 11.65
N LEU A 54 -2.90 -2.76 12.16
CA LEU A 54 -1.87 -3.50 11.44
C LEU A 54 -1.18 -4.49 12.38
N ASP A 55 -1.30 -5.77 12.06
CA ASP A 55 -0.52 -6.86 12.64
C ASP A 55 0.55 -7.26 11.61
N LEU A 56 1.76 -6.73 11.77
CA LEU A 56 2.84 -6.79 10.78
C LEU A 56 3.55 -8.16 10.77
N ARG A 57 2.83 -9.21 10.39
CA ARG A 57 3.35 -10.56 10.16
C ARG A 57 2.51 -11.26 9.10
N PRO A 58 3.06 -12.27 8.38
CA PRO A 58 2.26 -13.08 7.48
C PRO A 58 1.01 -13.66 8.18
N GLY A 59 -0.15 -13.51 7.55
CA GLY A 59 -1.45 -13.88 8.12
C GLY A 59 -2.05 -12.82 9.06
N GLY A 60 -1.32 -11.75 9.36
CA GLY A 60 -1.76 -10.66 10.22
C GLY A 60 -2.79 -9.75 9.54
N LYS A 61 -3.62 -9.10 10.34
CA LYS A 61 -4.64 -8.14 9.88
C LYS A 61 -3.98 -6.90 9.29
N PHE A 62 -4.53 -6.41 8.18
CA PHE A 62 -4.34 -5.03 7.75
C PHE A 62 -5.73 -4.44 7.45
N ARG A 63 -6.24 -3.63 8.38
CA ARG A 63 -7.55 -2.97 8.26
C ARG A 63 -7.36 -1.46 8.20
N THR A 64 -8.09 -0.81 7.30
CA THR A 64 -8.19 0.65 7.22
C THR A 64 -9.64 1.06 7.02
N VAL A 65 -10.07 2.09 7.73
CA VAL A 65 -11.33 2.79 7.46
C VAL A 65 -11.00 4.09 6.76
N MET A 66 -11.54 4.27 5.55
CA MET A 66 -11.38 5.50 4.77
C MET A 66 -12.68 6.29 4.77
N GLN A 67 -12.60 7.60 4.96
CA GLN A 67 -13.74 8.50 4.97
C GLN A 67 -13.63 9.54 3.86
N GLY A 68 -14.71 9.71 3.10
CA GLY A 68 -14.86 10.73 2.06
C GLY A 68 -15.32 12.08 2.61
N PRO A 69 -15.27 13.14 1.78
CA PRO A 69 -15.61 14.50 2.20
C PRO A 69 -17.10 14.71 2.51
N GLU A 70 -17.99 13.84 2.01
CA GLU A 70 -19.44 13.90 2.23
C GLU A 70 -19.90 12.92 3.32
N GLY A 71 -18.96 12.28 4.02
CA GLY A 71 -19.23 11.33 5.10
C GLY A 71 -19.33 9.87 4.63
N GLU A 72 -18.96 9.59 3.38
CA GLU A 72 -18.83 8.23 2.87
C GLU A 72 -17.79 7.45 3.68
N GLU A 73 -18.01 6.16 3.86
CA GLU A 73 -17.09 5.29 4.60
C GLU A 73 -16.79 4.03 3.80
N HIS A 74 -15.51 3.65 3.77
CA HIS A 74 -15.02 2.42 3.20
C HIS A 74 -14.14 1.69 4.22
N ASP A 75 -14.71 0.69 4.87
CA ASP A 75 -14.00 -0.24 5.76
C ASP A 75 -13.46 -1.41 4.94
N SER A 76 -12.14 -1.50 4.83
CA SER A 76 -11.45 -2.60 4.17
C SER A 76 -10.59 -3.36 5.17
N THR A 77 -10.80 -4.68 5.22
CA THR A 77 -9.98 -5.60 6.02
C THR A 77 -9.33 -6.64 5.14
N GLY A 78 -7.99 -6.58 5.10
CA GLY A 78 -7.13 -7.51 4.39
C GLY A 78 -6.17 -8.28 5.30
N CYS A 79 -5.17 -8.86 4.65
CA CYS A 79 -4.16 -9.72 5.22
C CYS A 79 -2.76 -9.30 4.75
N VAL A 80 -1.81 -9.23 5.67
CA VAL A 80 -0.38 -9.18 5.35
C VAL A 80 0.05 -10.56 4.85
N LEU A 81 0.63 -10.61 3.65
CA LEU A 81 1.08 -11.85 3.01
C LEU A 81 2.56 -12.11 3.28
N PHE A 82 3.38 -11.06 3.20
CA PHE A 82 4.83 -11.19 3.29
C PHE A 82 5.47 -9.90 3.78
N VAL A 83 6.54 -10.03 4.58
CA VAL A 83 7.26 -8.90 5.16
C VAL A 83 8.76 -9.19 5.13
N ILE A 84 9.52 -8.24 4.57
CA ILE A 84 10.95 -8.10 4.82
C ILE A 84 11.14 -6.69 5.40
N PRO A 85 11.53 -6.56 6.69
CA PRO A 85 11.66 -5.26 7.33
C PRO A 85 12.49 -4.27 6.51
N GLN A 86 11.96 -3.06 6.34
CA GLN A 86 12.55 -1.94 5.59
C GLN A 86 12.81 -2.20 4.10
N LYS A 87 12.21 -3.25 3.52
CA LYS A 87 12.46 -3.64 2.12
C LYS A 87 11.21 -4.00 1.35
N LEU A 88 10.31 -4.78 1.93
CA LEU A 88 9.14 -5.31 1.25
C LEU A 88 7.97 -5.50 2.20
N LEU A 89 6.81 -4.98 1.82
CA LEU A 89 5.52 -5.32 2.40
C LEU A 89 4.60 -5.83 1.27
N VAL A 90 4.00 -6.99 1.46
CA VAL A 90 2.98 -7.54 0.56
C VAL A 90 1.71 -7.76 1.36
N PHE A 91 0.59 -7.28 0.86
CA PHE A 91 -0.73 -7.42 1.48
C PHE A 91 -1.81 -7.61 0.42
N THR A 92 -3.00 -8.01 0.86
CA THR A 92 -4.13 -8.27 -0.04
C THR A 92 -5.43 -8.03 0.69
N ASP A 93 -6.48 -7.66 -0.05
CA ASP A 93 -7.86 -7.72 0.43
C ASP A 93 -8.60 -8.99 0.01
N ALA A 94 -7.96 -9.86 -0.80
CA ALA A 94 -8.52 -11.15 -1.19
C ALA A 94 -8.58 -12.13 -0.01
N LEU A 95 -7.76 -11.90 1.01
CA LEU A 95 -7.73 -12.65 2.26
C LEU A 95 -7.88 -11.68 3.43
N GLY A 96 -8.65 -12.08 4.43
CA GLY A 96 -8.65 -11.49 5.77
C GLY A 96 -7.66 -12.18 6.72
N PRO A 97 -7.68 -11.81 8.02
CA PRO A 97 -6.76 -12.33 9.03
C PRO A 97 -6.75 -13.87 9.08
N GLY A 98 -5.57 -14.45 9.27
CA GLY A 98 -5.37 -15.90 9.27
C GLY A 98 -5.55 -16.54 7.91
N TYR A 99 -5.34 -15.79 6.83
CA TYR A 99 -5.50 -16.24 5.43
C TYR A 99 -6.93 -16.70 5.09
N ARG A 100 -7.93 -16.17 5.79
CA ARG A 100 -9.34 -16.48 5.52
C ARG A 100 -9.75 -15.82 4.19
N PRO A 101 -10.30 -16.55 3.21
CA PRO A 101 -10.77 -15.92 1.97
C PRO A 101 -11.87 -14.89 2.22
N ASN A 102 -11.74 -13.73 1.58
CA ASN A 102 -12.80 -12.73 1.51
C ASN A 102 -13.69 -12.98 0.28
N ALA A 103 -14.97 -12.59 0.37
CA ALA A 103 -15.93 -12.79 -0.72
C ALA A 103 -15.70 -11.82 -1.89
N SER A 104 -15.23 -10.61 -1.57
CA SER A 104 -14.91 -9.56 -2.53
C SER A 104 -13.46 -9.17 -2.35
N ALA A 105 -12.70 -9.23 -3.44
CA ALA A 105 -11.31 -8.83 -3.51
C ALA A 105 -11.18 -7.77 -4.59
N PHE A 106 -10.46 -6.69 -4.31
CA PHE A 106 -10.13 -5.67 -5.30
C PHE A 106 -8.69 -5.86 -5.81
N MET A 107 -7.73 -6.06 -4.91
CA MET A 107 -6.32 -6.20 -5.30
C MET A 107 -5.44 -6.92 -4.27
N SER A 108 -4.31 -7.43 -4.76
CA SER A 108 -3.12 -7.61 -3.92
C SER A 108 -2.12 -6.50 -4.22
N ALA A 109 -1.34 -6.08 -3.23
CA ALA A 109 -0.36 -5.02 -3.40
C ALA A 109 1.00 -5.38 -2.81
N SER A 110 2.05 -4.88 -3.44
CA SER A 110 3.41 -4.89 -2.90
C SER A 110 3.99 -3.49 -2.84
N VAL A 111 4.81 -3.26 -1.82
CA VAL A 111 5.56 -2.03 -1.60
C VAL A 111 7.02 -2.41 -1.40
N GLU A 112 7.85 -2.03 -2.36
CA GLU A 112 9.30 -2.23 -2.33
C GLU A 112 9.99 -0.91 -1.98
N ILE A 113 10.93 -1.00 -1.04
CA ILE A 113 11.72 0.10 -0.52
C ILE A 113 13.19 -0.26 -0.75
N THR A 114 13.82 0.43 -1.71
CA THR A 114 15.22 0.21 -2.03
C THR A 114 16.03 1.46 -1.71
N PRO A 115 17.06 1.39 -0.83
CA PRO A 115 17.96 2.51 -0.60
C PRO A 115 18.67 2.92 -1.90
N THR A 116 18.80 4.22 -2.14
CA THR A 116 19.61 4.79 -3.21
C THR A 116 20.72 5.68 -2.62
N ALA A 117 21.55 6.28 -3.47
CA ALA A 117 22.58 7.22 -3.02
C ALA A 117 22.00 8.48 -2.37
N THR A 118 20.79 8.89 -2.77
CA THR A 118 20.15 10.15 -2.37
C THR A 118 18.90 9.96 -1.53
N GLY A 119 18.39 8.73 -1.39
CA GLY A 119 17.18 8.47 -0.61
C GLY A 119 16.64 7.07 -0.84
N THR A 120 15.45 6.99 -1.41
CA THR A 120 14.71 5.74 -1.56
C THR A 120 14.12 5.63 -2.95
N LEU A 121 14.34 4.51 -3.64
CA LEU A 121 13.51 4.07 -4.74
C LEU A 121 12.30 3.37 -4.16
N TYR A 122 11.13 3.98 -4.34
CA TYR A 122 9.83 3.47 -3.93
C TYR A 122 9.12 2.83 -5.12
N VAL A 123 8.68 1.58 -4.97
CA VAL A 123 7.87 0.90 -5.99
C VAL A 123 6.63 0.31 -5.32
N ALA A 124 5.46 0.77 -5.72
CA ALA A 124 4.19 0.16 -5.34
C ALA A 124 3.56 -0.53 -6.56
N ARG A 125 3.09 -1.76 -6.39
CA ARG A 125 2.36 -2.50 -7.42
C ARG A 125 1.01 -2.92 -6.88
N ALA A 126 -0.02 -2.80 -7.71
CA ALA A 126 -1.34 -3.37 -7.49
C ALA A 126 -1.57 -4.46 -8.55
N LEU A 127 -1.88 -5.67 -8.09
CA LEU A 127 -2.13 -6.86 -8.90
C LEU A 127 -3.61 -7.17 -8.89
N HIS A 128 -4.19 -7.40 -10.07
CA HIS A 128 -5.62 -7.60 -10.26
C HIS A 128 -5.93 -9.00 -10.77
N LYS A 129 -7.18 -9.45 -10.54
CA LYS A 129 -7.65 -10.78 -10.95
C LYS A 129 -7.73 -10.97 -12.48
N ASP A 130 -7.99 -9.88 -13.20
CA ASP A 130 -8.23 -9.84 -14.64
C ASP A 130 -8.01 -8.40 -15.16
N ALA A 131 -8.00 -8.26 -16.50
CA ALA A 131 -7.77 -6.98 -17.17
C ALA A 131 -8.89 -5.96 -16.92
N GLU A 132 -10.13 -6.43 -16.71
CA GLU A 132 -11.28 -5.57 -16.41
C GLU A 132 -11.13 -4.90 -15.04
N ALA A 133 -10.76 -5.67 -14.00
CA ALA A 133 -10.48 -5.13 -12.67
C ALA A 133 -9.30 -4.15 -12.67
N LYS A 134 -8.24 -4.46 -13.44
CA LYS A 134 -7.11 -3.53 -13.64
C LYS A 134 -7.59 -2.21 -14.27
N GLN A 135 -8.36 -2.29 -15.36
CA GLN A 135 -8.89 -1.11 -16.04
C GLN A 135 -9.80 -0.29 -15.12
N GLN A 136 -10.68 -0.95 -14.36
CA GLN A 136 -11.55 -0.28 -13.40
C GLN A 136 -10.73 0.49 -12.34
N HIS A 137 -9.68 -0.11 -11.78
CA HIS A 137 -8.83 0.56 -10.80
C HIS A 137 -8.07 1.75 -11.41
N GLU A 138 -7.62 1.61 -12.65
CA GLU A 138 -6.99 2.69 -13.40
C GLU A 138 -7.96 3.86 -13.63
N GLU A 139 -9.19 3.59 -14.06
CA GLU A 139 -10.26 4.58 -14.25
C GLU A 139 -10.71 5.25 -12.95
N MET A 140 -10.69 4.53 -11.82
CA MET A 140 -10.88 5.08 -10.47
C MET A 140 -9.73 6.00 -10.02
N GLY A 141 -8.67 6.12 -10.83
CA GLY A 141 -7.61 7.09 -10.64
C GLY A 141 -6.38 6.56 -9.90
N PHE A 142 -6.06 5.26 -10.02
CA PHE A 142 -4.88 4.64 -9.39
C PHE A 142 -3.63 5.54 -9.44
N HIS A 143 -3.24 6.01 -10.64
CA HIS A 143 -2.00 6.76 -10.81
C HIS A 143 -2.00 8.07 -10.03
N GLN A 144 -3.09 8.83 -10.12
CA GLN A 144 -3.23 10.11 -9.42
C GLN A 144 -3.34 9.89 -7.91
N GLY A 145 -4.18 8.95 -7.48
CA GLY A 145 -4.41 8.64 -6.06
C GLY A 145 -3.13 8.16 -5.38
N TRP A 146 -2.40 7.23 -6.00
CA TRP A 146 -1.16 6.70 -5.43
C TRP A 146 -0.02 7.73 -5.44
N ALA A 147 0.07 8.56 -6.48
CA ALA A 147 1.03 9.66 -6.53
C ALA A 147 0.76 10.68 -5.41
N THR A 148 -0.51 11.09 -5.22
CA THR A 148 -0.91 11.99 -4.15
C THR A 148 -0.63 11.39 -2.77
N ALA A 149 -0.96 10.12 -2.55
CA ALA A 149 -0.65 9.44 -1.28
C ALA A 149 0.88 9.42 -1.03
N LEU A 150 1.69 9.14 -2.05
CA LEU A 150 3.15 9.15 -1.89
C LEU A 150 3.71 10.56 -1.64
N ASP A 151 3.13 11.61 -2.22
CA ASP A 151 3.49 13.00 -1.89
C ASP A 151 3.17 13.32 -0.43
N GLN A 152 2.00 12.90 0.06
CA GLN A 152 1.60 13.04 1.46
C GLN A 152 2.56 12.29 2.40
N LEU A 153 2.99 11.08 2.03
CA LEU A 153 3.98 10.30 2.76
C LEU A 153 5.29 11.07 2.88
N VAL A 154 5.83 11.53 1.75
CA VAL A 154 7.11 12.27 1.71
C VAL A 154 7.02 13.53 2.56
N ALA A 155 5.93 14.28 2.46
CA ALA A 155 5.70 15.47 3.26
C ALA A 155 5.56 15.16 4.76
N LEU A 156 4.92 14.05 5.13
CA LEU A 156 4.84 13.57 6.52
C LEU A 156 6.22 13.25 7.08
N VAL A 157 6.98 12.40 6.39
CA VAL A 157 8.24 11.90 6.95
C VAL A 157 9.34 12.95 7.00
N LYS A 158 9.30 13.99 6.16
CA LYS A 158 10.21 15.14 6.25
C LYS A 158 10.01 15.99 7.50
N ARG A 159 8.91 15.76 8.25
CA ARG A 159 8.58 16.47 9.49
C ARG A 159 8.83 15.64 10.76
N LEU A 160 9.22 14.36 10.61
CA LEU A 160 9.54 13.45 11.71
C LEU A 160 11.01 13.56 12.12
#